data_AF-C3ZCD3-F1
#
_entry.id   AF-C3ZCD3-F1
#
_cell.length_a   1.000
_cell.length_b   1.000
_cell.length_c   1.000
_cell.angle_alpha   90.00
_cell.angle_beta   90.00
_cell.angle_gamma   90.00
#
_symmetry.space_group_name_H-M   'P 1'
#
loop_
_entity.id
_entity.type
_entity.pdbx_description
1 polymer ?
#
loop_
_entity_poly.entity_id
_entity_poly.type
_entity_poly.pdbx_seq_one_letter_code
_entity_poly.pdbx_strand_id
1 'polypeptide(L)'
;IGTHNIDIQFGNMPIYGNPFSSRVYDVGQVTVESIPVGRIGRTAEVKVSTAKAGEGQITANVICEDNIVPSSVTQKPQGKWDVVFIPKSFQDHQVMLKFNGALVLGCPYKVQLNDAKQVTAFGEGLDLVPINKPTSINVDTSAGGGGPVTCMIKSPSGKVVPSKISGTEQAYKATYTPTEIGDHNIQINFWGMPIYGSPFTSKAFDAKQVIVEEIPTGRIGTQTGVVVDASKAGVGTVSAEVFCDKKQIPCSVQPLKDAKSVIAFMPQSFKDHEVGIKFNGLAIPG
;
A
#
# COMPACT_ATOMS: atom_id res chain seq x y z
N ILE A 1 35.39 2.41 -33.43
CA ILE A 1 35.65 1.76 -32.11
C ILE A 1 36.40 0.47 -32.39
N GLY A 2 37.49 0.20 -31.67
CA GLY A 2 38.34 -0.98 -31.90
C GLY A 2 39.83 -0.65 -31.89
N THR A 3 40.64 -1.69 -32.03
CA THR A 3 42.10 -1.58 -32.06
C THR A 3 42.57 -1.11 -33.43
N HIS A 4 43.29 0.01 -33.45
CA HIS A 4 43.91 0.56 -34.65
C HIS A 4 45.42 0.37 -34.51
N ASN A 5 46.03 -0.27 -35.50
CA ASN A 5 47.49 -0.42 -35.55
C ASN A 5 48.08 0.80 -36.26
N ILE A 6 49.13 1.35 -35.67
CA ILE A 6 49.83 2.52 -36.14
C ILE A 6 51.25 2.06 -36.50
N ASP A 7 51.48 1.96 -37.80
CA ASP A 7 52.78 1.62 -38.35
C ASP A 7 53.61 2.90 -38.50
N ILE A 8 54.76 2.94 -37.84
CA ILE A 8 55.72 4.05 -37.93
C ILE A 8 57.05 3.52 -38.45
N GLN A 9 57.53 4.09 -39.55
CA GLN A 9 58.79 3.71 -40.19
C GLN A 9 59.72 4.92 -40.32
N PHE A 10 61.02 4.68 -40.23
CA PHE A 10 62.07 5.64 -40.54
C PHE A 10 63.03 5.01 -41.56
N GLY A 11 63.21 5.65 -42.72
CA GLY A 11 64.02 5.09 -43.80
C GLY A 11 63.54 3.72 -44.30
N ASN A 12 62.22 3.52 -44.41
CA ASN A 12 61.55 2.26 -44.74
C ASN A 12 61.79 1.10 -43.75
N MET A 13 62.40 1.36 -42.59
CA MET A 13 62.53 0.38 -41.50
C MET A 13 61.53 0.71 -40.38
N PRO A 14 60.78 -0.28 -39.85
CA PRO A 14 59.96 -0.09 -38.67
C PRO A 14 60.79 0.43 -37.49
N ILE A 15 60.27 1.43 -36.79
CA ILE A 15 60.90 1.86 -35.53
C ILE A 15 60.63 0.83 -34.43
N TYR A 16 61.45 0.88 -33.37
CA TYR A 16 61.28 0.01 -32.20
C TYR A 16 59.87 0.18 -31.59
N GLY A 17 59.16 -0.93 -31.39
CA GLY A 17 57.80 -0.95 -30.84
C GLY A 17 56.65 -0.95 -31.86
N ASN A 18 56.96 -0.93 -33.18
CA ASN A 18 55.97 -1.05 -34.25
C ASN A 18 55.47 -2.51 -34.41
N PRO A 19 54.16 -2.77 -34.60
CA PRO A 19 53.06 -1.80 -34.60
C PRO A 19 52.67 -1.33 -33.21
N PHE A 20 52.44 -0.02 -33.09
CA PHE A 20 51.77 0.52 -31.92
C PHE A 20 50.27 0.27 -32.06
N SER A 21 49.60 -0.10 -30.98
CA SER A 21 48.14 -0.29 -30.99
C SER A 21 47.45 0.82 -30.20
N SER A 22 46.50 1.50 -30.84
CA SER A 22 45.59 2.45 -30.21
C SER A 22 44.20 1.84 -30.08
N ARG A 23 43.70 1.72 -28.84
CA ARG A 23 42.38 1.16 -28.55
C ARG A 23 41.38 2.30 -28.46
N VAL A 24 40.55 2.45 -29.50
CA VAL A 24 39.56 3.52 -29.59
C VAL A 24 38.26 3.05 -28.98
N TYR A 25 37.76 3.80 -27.99
CA TYR A 25 36.50 3.56 -27.30
C TYR A 25 35.52 4.73 -27.47
N ASP A 26 34.23 4.50 -27.25
CA ASP A 26 33.18 5.53 -27.25
C ASP A 26 32.30 5.39 -26.01
N VAL A 27 32.42 6.34 -25.09
CA VAL A 27 31.61 6.37 -23.86
C VAL A 27 30.11 6.59 -24.15
N GLY A 28 29.75 7.21 -25.27
CA GLY A 28 28.36 7.41 -25.69
C GLY A 28 27.66 6.12 -26.09
N GLN A 29 28.40 5.03 -26.32
CA GLN A 29 27.86 3.70 -26.62
C GLN A 29 27.70 2.81 -25.37
N VAL A 30 28.03 3.33 -24.18
CA VAL A 30 27.75 2.64 -22.92
C VAL A 30 26.27 2.83 -22.57
N THR A 31 25.58 1.74 -22.25
CA THR A 31 24.14 1.77 -21.94
C THR A 31 23.86 1.19 -20.57
N VAL A 32 23.07 1.88 -19.75
CA VAL A 32 22.48 1.30 -18.53
C VAL A 32 21.20 0.56 -18.93
N GLU A 33 21.21 -0.75 -18.75
CA GLU A 33 20.15 -1.65 -19.22
C GLU A 33 19.03 -1.80 -18.20
N SER A 34 19.35 -1.74 -16.91
CA SER A 34 18.36 -1.81 -15.84
C SER A 34 18.84 -1.14 -14.56
N ILE A 35 17.93 -0.41 -13.91
CA ILE A 35 18.09 0.17 -12.59
C ILE A 35 16.98 -0.43 -11.71
N PRO A 36 17.30 -1.08 -10.58
CA PRO A 36 16.31 -1.72 -9.75
C PRO A 36 15.59 -0.70 -8.87
N VAL A 37 14.39 -1.06 -8.40
CA VAL A 37 13.84 -0.46 -7.18
C VAL A 37 14.36 -1.28 -6.01
N GLY A 38 15.28 -0.70 -5.24
CA GLY A 38 15.98 -1.38 -4.15
C GLY A 38 15.16 -1.47 -2.86
N ARG A 39 15.68 -2.24 -1.91
CA ARG A 39 15.16 -2.33 -0.54
C ARG A 39 16.32 -2.20 0.42
N ILE A 40 16.12 -1.49 1.54
CA ILE A 40 17.16 -1.38 2.56
C ILE A 40 17.62 -2.77 3.02
N GLY A 41 18.95 -2.93 3.12
CA GLY A 41 19.58 -4.18 3.54
C GLY A 41 19.54 -5.31 2.51
N ARG A 42 19.01 -5.08 1.30
CA ARG A 42 19.01 -6.05 0.20
C ARG A 42 19.89 -5.56 -0.94
N THR A 43 20.51 -6.49 -1.64
CA THR A 43 21.35 -6.20 -2.80
C THR A 43 20.57 -5.45 -3.87
N ALA A 44 21.07 -4.29 -4.30
CA ALA A 44 20.65 -3.57 -5.49
C ALA A 44 21.70 -3.79 -6.59
N GLU A 45 21.24 -4.15 -7.80
CA GLU A 45 22.07 -4.49 -8.96
C GLU A 45 21.69 -3.61 -10.15
N VAL A 46 22.57 -2.70 -10.55
CA VAL A 46 22.46 -1.90 -11.77
C VAL A 46 23.23 -2.59 -12.89
N LYS A 47 22.58 -2.85 -14.01
CA LYS A 47 23.17 -3.57 -15.16
C LYS A 47 23.58 -2.59 -16.23
N VAL A 48 24.81 -2.72 -16.70
CA VAL A 48 25.45 -1.84 -17.69
C VAL A 48 26.00 -2.68 -18.82
N SER A 49 25.94 -2.17 -20.05
CA SER A 49 26.52 -2.80 -21.23
C SER A 49 27.50 -1.86 -21.92
N THR A 50 28.66 -2.40 -22.25
CA THR A 50 29.72 -1.77 -23.03
C THR A 50 29.92 -2.48 -24.37
N ALA A 51 28.99 -3.34 -24.78
CA ALA A 51 29.13 -4.20 -25.96
C ALA A 51 29.44 -3.42 -27.25
N LYS A 52 29.00 -2.16 -27.33
CA LYS A 52 29.26 -1.26 -28.48
C LYS A 52 30.29 -0.17 -28.19
N ALA A 53 30.79 -0.07 -26.95
CA ALA A 53 31.67 1.01 -26.51
C ALA A 53 33.15 0.75 -26.76
N GLY A 54 33.50 -0.48 -27.15
CA GLY A 54 34.89 -0.91 -27.31
C GLY A 54 35.49 -1.45 -26.02
N GLU A 55 36.80 -1.64 -26.03
CA GLU A 55 37.51 -2.14 -24.85
C GLU A 55 37.62 -1.05 -23.78
N GLY A 56 37.37 -1.45 -22.53
CA GLY A 56 37.52 -0.56 -21.39
C GLY A 56 36.98 -1.15 -20.11
N GLN A 57 37.06 -0.36 -19.04
CA GLN A 57 36.54 -0.70 -17.72
C GLN A 57 35.46 0.27 -17.26
N ILE A 58 34.44 -0.28 -16.61
CA ILE A 58 33.47 0.48 -15.84
C ILE A 58 34.00 0.66 -14.42
N THR A 59 33.89 1.89 -13.91
CA THR A 59 34.01 2.21 -12.49
C THR A 59 32.72 2.87 -12.03
N ALA A 60 32.35 2.66 -10.77
CA ALA A 60 31.12 3.19 -10.20
C ALA A 60 31.38 3.76 -8.81
N ASN A 61 30.80 4.93 -8.53
CA ASN A 61 30.67 5.47 -7.19
C ASN A 61 29.18 5.59 -6.87
N VAL A 62 28.74 4.96 -5.78
CA VAL A 62 27.37 5.10 -5.28
C VAL A 62 27.37 6.11 -4.14
N ILE A 63 26.51 7.12 -4.21
CA ILE A 63 26.44 8.22 -3.25
C ILE A 63 25.03 8.28 -2.66
N CYS A 64 24.92 8.41 -1.35
CA CYS A 64 23.67 8.64 -0.63
C CYS A 64 23.93 9.70 0.45
N GLU A 65 23.20 10.82 0.43
CA GLU A 65 23.36 11.91 1.41
C GLU A 65 24.84 12.32 1.57
N ASP A 66 25.52 12.59 0.44
CA ASP A 66 26.95 12.94 0.36
C ASP A 66 27.94 11.87 0.83
N ASN A 67 27.47 10.71 1.30
CA ASN A 67 28.31 9.59 1.72
C ASN A 67 28.52 8.59 0.59
N ILE A 68 29.76 8.11 0.44
CA ILE A 68 30.07 7.00 -0.47
C ILE A 68 29.51 5.71 0.12
N VAL A 69 28.61 5.08 -0.63
CA VAL A 69 28.06 3.76 -0.31
C VAL A 69 28.99 2.69 -0.90
N PRO A 70 29.50 1.73 -0.10
CA PRO A 70 30.33 0.65 -0.61
C PRO A 70 29.62 -0.12 -1.74
N SER A 71 30.28 -0.19 -2.89
CA SER A 71 29.77 -0.86 -4.09
C SER A 71 30.86 -1.67 -4.78
N SER A 72 30.47 -2.75 -5.45
CA SER A 72 31.35 -3.57 -6.28
C SER A 72 30.93 -3.51 -7.75
N VAL A 73 31.90 -3.45 -8.65
CA VAL A 73 31.69 -3.56 -10.09
C VAL A 73 32.25 -4.88 -10.58
N THR A 74 31.42 -5.70 -11.23
CA THR A 74 31.84 -7.01 -11.76
C THR A 74 31.59 -7.07 -13.26
N GLN A 75 32.63 -7.37 -14.04
CA GLN A 75 32.48 -7.65 -15.46
C GLN A 75 31.84 -9.03 -15.67
N LYS A 76 30.89 -9.09 -16.59
CA LYS A 76 30.20 -10.29 -17.08
C LYS A 76 30.54 -10.51 -18.56
N PRO A 77 30.28 -11.71 -19.12
CA PRO A 77 30.52 -11.99 -20.53
C PRO A 77 29.82 -11.00 -21.46
N GLN A 78 30.34 -10.87 -22.69
CA GLN A 78 29.75 -10.05 -23.76
C GLN A 78 29.62 -8.55 -23.41
N GLY A 79 30.57 -8.02 -22.64
CA GLY A 79 30.62 -6.59 -22.31
C GLY A 79 29.52 -6.16 -21.34
N LYS A 80 28.95 -7.08 -20.57
CA LYS A 80 27.98 -6.78 -19.51
C LYS A 80 28.70 -6.49 -18.21
N TRP A 81 28.11 -5.68 -17.35
CA TRP A 81 28.67 -5.28 -16.07
C TRP A 81 27.56 -5.14 -15.04
N ASP A 82 27.82 -5.63 -13.83
CA ASP A 82 26.93 -5.45 -12.70
C ASP A 82 27.58 -4.50 -11.68
N VAL A 83 26.85 -3.45 -11.32
CA VAL A 83 27.20 -2.56 -10.22
C VAL A 83 26.29 -2.91 -9.05
N VAL A 84 26.89 -3.38 -7.97
CA VAL A 84 26.18 -3.99 -6.85
C VAL A 84 26.48 -3.25 -5.55
N PHE A 85 25.45 -2.92 -4.77
CA PHE A 85 25.59 -2.34 -3.44
C PHE A 85 24.43 -2.75 -2.52
N ILE A 86 24.57 -2.49 -1.22
CA ILE A 86 23.51 -2.72 -0.24
C ILE A 86 23.12 -1.36 0.37
N PRO A 87 21.95 -0.79 0.02
CA PRO A 87 21.48 0.48 0.56
C PRO A 87 21.17 0.35 2.05
N LYS A 88 21.51 1.39 2.81
CA LYS A 88 21.31 1.47 4.26
C LYS A 88 20.45 2.66 4.71
N SER A 89 20.13 3.58 3.79
CA SER A 89 19.27 4.75 3.99
C SER A 89 18.14 4.72 2.96
N PHE A 90 17.00 5.38 3.22
CA PHE A 90 15.88 5.48 2.27
C PHE A 90 16.05 6.62 1.26
N GLN A 91 17.09 7.45 1.43
CA GLN A 91 17.34 8.55 0.51
C GLN A 91 17.77 8.06 -0.87
N ASP A 92 17.64 8.95 -1.87
CA ASP A 92 18.06 8.71 -3.24
C ASP A 92 19.53 8.25 -3.29
N HIS A 93 19.76 7.02 -3.77
CA HIS A 93 21.11 6.54 -4.06
C HIS A 93 21.46 6.90 -5.50
N GLN A 94 22.51 7.69 -5.68
CA GLN A 94 23.00 8.15 -6.97
C GLN A 94 24.18 7.29 -7.42
N VAL A 95 24.04 6.60 -8.54
CA VAL A 95 25.09 5.78 -9.15
C VAL A 95 25.79 6.61 -10.23
N MET A 96 27.04 6.98 -9.96
CA MET A 96 27.94 7.66 -10.88
C MET A 96 28.81 6.64 -11.60
N LEU A 97 28.59 6.48 -12.91
CA LEU A 97 29.31 5.54 -13.74
C LEU A 97 30.36 6.26 -14.61
N LYS A 98 31.54 5.68 -14.69
CA LYS A 98 32.59 6.10 -15.63
C LYS A 98 33.08 4.93 -16.46
N PHE A 99 33.36 5.17 -17.73
CA PHE A 99 34.00 4.23 -18.65
C PHE A 99 35.35 4.79 -19.08
N ASN A 100 36.44 4.06 -18.78
CA ASN A 100 37.82 4.55 -18.98
C ASN A 100 38.07 5.95 -18.40
N GLY A 101 37.46 6.25 -17.24
CA GLY A 101 37.57 7.54 -16.55
C GLY A 101 36.61 8.64 -17.05
N ALA A 102 35.99 8.50 -18.23
CA ALA A 102 35.00 9.43 -18.75
C ALA A 102 33.60 9.14 -18.18
N LEU A 103 32.81 10.17 -17.87
CA LEU A 103 31.47 10.02 -17.32
C LEU A 103 30.52 9.37 -18.34
N VAL A 104 29.78 8.35 -17.92
CA VAL A 104 28.74 7.73 -18.76
C VAL A 104 27.55 8.68 -18.89
N LEU A 105 27.00 8.76 -20.10
CA LEU A 105 25.86 9.62 -20.41
C LEU A 105 24.67 9.32 -19.49
N GLY A 106 24.03 10.33 -18.91
CA GLY A 106 22.84 10.16 -18.05
C GLY A 106 23.14 10.00 -16.56
N CYS A 107 24.41 9.98 -16.14
CA CYS A 107 24.75 10.06 -14.73
C CYS A 107 24.36 11.41 -14.11
N PRO A 108 23.96 11.46 -12.82
CA PRO A 108 23.76 10.32 -11.92
C PRO A 108 22.51 9.50 -12.23
N TYR A 109 22.62 8.17 -12.15
CA TYR A 109 21.46 7.28 -12.20
C TYR A 109 20.89 7.09 -10.81
N LYS A 110 19.60 7.38 -10.62
CA LYS A 110 18.92 7.26 -9.32
C LYS A 110 18.38 5.86 -9.10
N VAL A 111 18.76 5.24 -7.99
CA VAL A 111 18.13 4.00 -7.48
C VAL A 111 17.12 4.39 -6.41
N GLN A 112 15.84 4.21 -6.73
CA GLN A 112 14.74 4.39 -5.76
C GLN A 112 14.71 3.22 -4.79
N LEU A 113 14.33 3.50 -3.54
CA LEU A 113 14.22 2.50 -2.49
C LEU A 113 12.78 2.41 -1.98
N ASN A 114 12.35 1.19 -1.63
CA ASN A 114 11.07 0.97 -1.00
C ASN A 114 11.16 0.16 0.30
N ASP A 115 10.23 0.41 1.21
CA ASP A 115 9.92 -0.49 2.31
C ASP A 115 8.41 -0.52 2.58
N ALA A 116 7.77 -1.61 2.14
CA ALA A 116 6.35 -1.84 2.36
C ALA A 116 5.96 -1.90 3.85
N LYS A 117 6.92 -2.13 4.76
CA LYS A 117 6.64 -2.13 6.20
C LYS A 117 6.47 -0.74 6.79
N GLN A 118 6.96 0.31 6.12
CA GLN A 118 6.77 1.70 6.53
C GLN A 118 5.50 2.31 5.92
N VAL A 119 4.86 1.61 4.98
CA VAL A 119 3.57 2.04 4.40
C VAL A 119 2.46 1.73 5.40
N THR A 120 1.59 2.71 5.63
CA THR A 120 0.47 2.58 6.56
C THR A 120 -0.86 2.67 5.82
N ALA A 121 -1.87 1.95 6.30
CA ALA A 121 -3.24 2.06 5.81
C ALA A 121 -4.20 2.30 6.98
N PHE A 122 -5.14 3.22 6.81
CA PHE A 122 -6.07 3.63 7.86
C PHE A 122 -7.36 4.21 7.28
N GLY A 123 -8.42 4.25 8.08
CA GLY A 123 -9.73 4.79 7.71
C GLY A 123 -10.87 3.84 8.03
N GLU A 124 -12.10 4.35 7.99
CA GLU A 124 -13.33 3.60 8.28
C GLU A 124 -13.47 2.33 7.42
N GLY A 125 -12.98 2.34 6.18
CA GLY A 125 -13.00 1.19 5.28
C GLY A 125 -12.14 -0.01 5.72
N LEU A 126 -11.43 0.10 6.85
CA LEU A 126 -10.70 -1.02 7.47
C LEU A 126 -11.35 -1.53 8.76
N ASP A 127 -12.48 -0.95 9.18
CA ASP A 127 -13.17 -1.28 10.43
C ASP A 127 -14.64 -1.65 10.13
N LEU A 128 -15.58 -1.15 10.93
CA LEU A 128 -17.00 -1.42 10.84
C LEU A 128 -17.70 -0.46 9.85
N VAL A 129 -18.33 -1.01 8.81
CA VAL A 129 -18.93 -0.23 7.71
C VAL A 129 -20.34 -0.70 7.35
N PRO A 130 -21.28 0.19 7.00
CA PRO A 130 -22.58 -0.22 6.52
C PRO A 130 -22.51 -0.72 5.07
N ILE A 131 -23.28 -1.75 4.74
CA ILE A 131 -23.45 -2.18 3.34
C ILE A 131 -24.10 -1.09 2.49
N ASN A 132 -23.84 -1.14 1.19
CA ASN A 132 -24.37 -0.24 0.17
C ASN A 132 -24.02 1.25 0.36
N LYS A 133 -23.05 1.56 1.23
CA LYS A 133 -22.47 2.90 1.34
C LYS A 133 -21.01 2.88 0.88
N PRO A 134 -20.58 3.82 0.04
CA PRO A 134 -19.17 3.98 -0.29
C PRO A 134 -18.37 4.30 0.97
N THR A 135 -17.27 3.60 1.17
CA THR A 135 -16.29 3.85 2.23
C THR A 135 -14.89 3.96 1.65
N SER A 136 -13.91 4.37 2.47
CA SER A 136 -12.56 4.61 2.00
C SER A 136 -11.45 4.21 2.98
N ILE A 137 -10.32 3.86 2.39
CA ILE A 137 -9.07 3.50 3.04
C ILE A 137 -8.02 4.45 2.49
N ASN A 138 -7.34 5.16 3.38
CA ASN A 138 -6.17 5.96 3.04
C ASN A 138 -4.92 5.09 3.18
N VAL A 139 -3.98 5.23 2.24
CA VAL A 139 -2.70 4.52 2.25
C VAL A 139 -1.60 5.57 2.12
N ASP A 140 -0.79 5.73 3.17
CA ASP A 140 0.34 6.65 3.19
C ASP A 140 1.63 5.87 2.90
N THR A 141 2.26 6.21 1.77
CA THR A 141 3.48 5.60 1.25
C THR A 141 4.70 6.49 1.40
N SER A 142 4.56 7.68 1.99
CA SER A 142 5.63 8.68 2.12
C SER A 142 6.85 8.14 2.86
N ALA A 143 6.63 7.42 3.97
CA ALA A 143 7.70 6.76 4.73
C ALA A 143 8.25 5.48 4.05
N GLY A 144 7.51 4.94 3.06
CA GLY A 144 7.90 3.76 2.30
C GLY A 144 8.70 4.05 1.04
N GLY A 145 9.03 5.32 0.75
CA GLY A 145 9.76 5.73 -0.46
C GLY A 145 8.88 6.06 -1.67
N GLY A 146 7.55 6.03 -1.51
CA GLY A 146 6.60 6.28 -2.58
C GLY A 146 6.56 5.21 -3.68
N GLY A 147 5.47 5.18 -4.44
CA GLY A 147 5.30 4.29 -5.58
C GLY A 147 3.96 3.54 -5.61
N PRO A 148 3.79 2.58 -6.53
CA PRO A 148 2.50 1.98 -6.83
C PRO A 148 1.93 1.14 -5.69
N VAL A 149 0.63 1.34 -5.45
CA VAL A 149 -0.19 0.56 -4.52
C VAL A 149 -1.26 -0.21 -5.27
N THR A 150 -1.51 -1.45 -4.86
CA THR A 150 -2.68 -2.23 -5.29
C THR A 150 -3.55 -2.58 -4.07
N CYS A 151 -4.86 -2.64 -4.28
CA CYS A 151 -5.84 -2.98 -3.25
C CYS A 151 -6.85 -3.97 -3.83
N MET A 152 -6.83 -5.20 -3.32
CA MET A 152 -7.77 -6.25 -3.67
C MET A 152 -8.70 -6.51 -2.49
N ILE A 153 -10.00 -6.48 -2.74
CA ILE A 153 -11.01 -6.67 -1.69
C ILE A 153 -11.83 -7.89 -2.06
N LYS A 154 -12.00 -8.82 -1.10
CA LYS A 154 -12.86 -9.99 -1.23
C LYS A 154 -14.00 -9.90 -0.23
N SER A 155 -15.23 -10.15 -0.70
CA SER A 155 -16.42 -10.25 0.14
C SER A 155 -16.40 -11.53 0.98
N PRO A 156 -17.32 -11.68 1.96
CA PRO A 156 -17.46 -12.90 2.75
C PRO A 156 -17.68 -14.16 1.89
N SER A 157 -18.38 -14.04 0.76
CA SER A 157 -18.54 -15.14 -0.21
C SER A 157 -17.31 -15.39 -1.09
N GLY A 158 -16.24 -14.63 -0.92
CA GLY A 158 -14.99 -14.75 -1.67
C GLY A 158 -14.97 -14.01 -3.01
N LYS A 159 -16.04 -13.28 -3.37
CA LYS A 159 -16.11 -12.50 -4.62
C LYS A 159 -15.23 -11.26 -4.53
N VAL A 160 -14.62 -10.87 -5.65
CA VAL A 160 -13.86 -9.63 -5.73
C VAL A 160 -14.84 -8.44 -5.70
N VAL A 161 -14.66 -7.55 -4.74
CA VAL A 161 -15.41 -6.30 -4.63
C VAL A 161 -14.67 -5.22 -5.44
N PRO A 162 -15.34 -4.53 -6.39
CA PRO A 162 -14.73 -3.44 -7.14
C PRO A 162 -14.23 -2.34 -6.21
N SER A 163 -12.97 -1.96 -6.39
CA SER A 163 -12.33 -0.85 -5.70
C SER A 163 -11.79 0.16 -6.71
N LYS A 164 -11.75 1.44 -6.32
CA LYS A 164 -11.11 2.51 -7.09
C LYS A 164 -9.99 3.09 -6.25
N ILE A 165 -8.80 3.20 -6.82
CA ILE A 165 -7.64 3.84 -6.19
C ILE A 165 -7.40 5.18 -6.89
N SER A 166 -7.24 6.24 -6.10
CA SER A 166 -6.87 7.59 -6.57
C SER A 166 -5.84 8.20 -5.64
N GLY A 167 -5.09 9.20 -6.10
CA GLY A 167 -4.11 9.92 -5.28
C GLY A 167 -2.78 10.06 -6.00
N THR A 168 -1.71 10.19 -5.22
CA THR A 168 -0.34 10.32 -5.70
C THR A 168 0.52 9.18 -5.15
N GLU A 169 1.74 9.03 -5.66
CA GLU A 169 2.69 8.02 -5.20
C GLU A 169 3.09 8.10 -3.72
N GLN A 170 2.75 9.19 -3.03
CA GLN A 170 3.00 9.37 -1.60
C GLN A 170 1.75 9.17 -0.73
N ALA A 171 0.56 9.25 -1.32
CA ALA A 171 -0.71 9.15 -0.60
C ALA A 171 -1.83 8.71 -1.55
N TYR A 172 -2.41 7.55 -1.26
CA TYR A 172 -3.52 6.98 -2.00
C TYR A 172 -4.79 6.93 -1.16
N LYS A 173 -5.93 6.95 -1.85
CA LYS A 173 -7.25 6.67 -1.30
C LYS A 173 -7.89 5.56 -2.13
N ALA A 174 -8.14 4.42 -1.51
CA ALA A 174 -8.93 3.33 -2.08
C ALA A 174 -10.38 3.46 -1.60
N THR A 175 -11.34 3.45 -2.52
CA THR A 175 -12.77 3.49 -2.22
C THR A 175 -13.45 2.22 -2.70
N TYR A 176 -14.37 1.68 -1.91
CA TYR A 176 -15.19 0.53 -2.27
C TYR A 176 -16.58 0.63 -1.62
N THR A 177 -17.53 -0.15 -2.11
CA THR A 177 -18.88 -0.25 -1.55
C THR A 177 -19.17 -1.72 -1.23
N PRO A 178 -19.21 -2.13 0.05
CA PRO A 178 -19.54 -3.51 0.41
C PRO A 178 -21.03 -3.78 0.15
N THR A 179 -21.36 -4.93 -0.41
CA THR A 179 -22.74 -5.32 -0.73
C THR A 179 -23.22 -6.56 0.04
N GLU A 180 -22.33 -7.19 0.80
CA GLU A 180 -22.60 -8.39 1.61
C GLU A 180 -22.35 -8.03 3.08
N ILE A 181 -23.08 -8.67 4.00
CA ILE A 181 -22.84 -8.51 5.44
C ILE A 181 -21.72 -9.48 5.85
N GLY A 182 -20.80 -9.02 6.70
CA GLY A 182 -19.72 -9.83 7.25
C GLY A 182 -18.30 -9.35 6.89
N ASP A 183 -17.34 -10.24 7.12
CA ASP A 183 -15.91 -9.93 7.02
C ASP A 183 -15.42 -9.85 5.57
N HIS A 184 -14.99 -8.67 5.16
CA HIS A 184 -14.32 -8.40 3.88
C HIS A 184 -12.81 -8.43 4.06
N ASN A 185 -12.12 -9.26 3.30
CA ASN A 185 -10.67 -9.36 3.32
C ASN A 185 -10.07 -8.32 2.35
N ILE A 186 -9.18 -7.46 2.86
CA ILE A 186 -8.61 -6.34 2.12
C ILE A 186 -7.09 -6.53 2.07
N GLN A 187 -6.59 -6.89 0.90
CA GLN A 187 -5.16 -7.04 0.64
C GLN A 187 -4.61 -5.78 -0.02
N ILE A 188 -3.75 -5.06 0.69
CA ILE A 188 -3.02 -3.90 0.18
C ILE A 188 -1.56 -4.29 -0.03
N ASN A 189 -1.05 -4.05 -1.24
CA ASN A 189 0.34 -4.28 -1.60
C ASN A 189 0.99 -2.97 -2.10
N PHE A 190 2.27 -2.80 -1.80
CA PHE A 190 3.14 -1.71 -2.25
C PHE A 190 4.33 -2.31 -2.99
N TRP A 191 4.59 -1.88 -4.23
CA TRP A 191 5.57 -2.52 -5.12
C TRP A 191 5.42 -4.06 -5.22
N GLY A 192 4.16 -4.54 -5.21
CA GLY A 192 3.82 -5.95 -5.27
C GLY A 192 4.03 -6.74 -3.96
N MET A 193 4.48 -6.10 -2.88
CA MET A 193 4.61 -6.72 -1.56
C MET A 193 3.49 -6.30 -0.61
N PRO A 194 3.02 -7.18 0.30
CA PRO A 194 2.08 -6.78 1.32
C PRO A 194 2.67 -5.72 2.25
N ILE A 195 1.87 -4.70 2.56
CA ILE A 195 2.22 -3.71 3.59
C ILE A 195 2.06 -4.30 4.99
N TYR A 196 2.56 -3.60 6.01
CA TYR A 196 2.33 -4.01 7.40
C TYR A 196 0.82 -4.05 7.72
N GLY A 197 0.35 -5.14 8.34
CA GLY A 197 -1.06 -5.36 8.65
C GLY A 197 -1.89 -5.96 7.52
N SER A 198 -1.37 -6.00 6.28
CA SER A 198 -2.07 -6.64 5.16
C SER A 198 -1.99 -8.18 5.27
N PRO A 199 -3.11 -8.91 5.08
CA PRO A 199 -4.44 -8.40 4.77
C PRO A 199 -5.20 -7.87 5.99
N PHE A 200 -6.00 -6.84 5.77
CA PHE A 200 -6.92 -6.25 6.75
C PHE A 200 -8.31 -6.89 6.65
N THR A 201 -9.15 -6.68 7.68
CA THR A 201 -10.53 -7.15 7.70
C THR A 201 -11.47 -5.98 7.99
N SER A 202 -12.37 -5.66 7.05
CA SER A 202 -13.49 -4.74 7.30
C SER A 202 -14.78 -5.52 7.58
N LYS A 203 -15.55 -5.09 8.57
CA LYS A 203 -16.78 -5.76 9.01
C LYS A 203 -17.98 -5.00 8.47
N ALA A 204 -18.68 -5.58 7.49
CA ALA A 204 -19.85 -4.97 6.91
C ALA A 204 -21.13 -5.34 7.68
N PHE A 205 -22.01 -4.37 7.92
CA PHE A 205 -23.27 -4.56 8.65
C PHE A 205 -24.48 -3.93 7.93
N ASP A 206 -25.70 -4.36 8.27
CA ASP A 206 -26.95 -3.77 7.77
C ASP A 206 -27.94 -3.53 8.90
N ALA A 207 -28.10 -2.26 9.29
CA ALA A 207 -29.11 -1.86 10.28
C ALA A 207 -30.54 -2.21 9.85
N LYS A 208 -30.81 -2.40 8.54
CA LYS A 208 -32.14 -2.78 8.04
C LYS A 208 -32.50 -4.23 8.31
N GLN A 209 -31.55 -5.07 8.70
CA GLN A 209 -31.82 -6.45 9.09
C GLN A 209 -32.12 -6.60 10.57
N VAL A 210 -32.09 -5.51 11.35
CA VAL A 210 -32.56 -5.51 12.73
C VAL A 210 -34.08 -5.47 12.73
N ILE A 211 -34.70 -6.40 13.42
CA ILE A 211 -36.15 -6.56 13.48
C ILE A 211 -36.61 -6.24 14.90
N VAL A 212 -37.67 -5.44 15.02
CA VAL A 212 -38.43 -5.29 16.27
C VAL A 212 -39.46 -6.42 16.30
N GLU A 213 -39.43 -7.27 17.33
CA GLU A 213 -40.32 -8.45 17.40
C GLU A 213 -41.76 -8.06 17.75
N GLU A 214 -41.99 -7.73 19.01
CA GLU A 214 -43.28 -7.28 19.52
C GLU A 214 -43.08 -6.01 20.35
N ILE A 215 -43.94 -5.03 20.11
CA ILE A 215 -44.02 -3.82 20.93
C ILE A 215 -45.11 -4.08 21.97
N PRO A 216 -44.75 -4.32 23.25
CA PRO A 216 -45.73 -4.68 24.25
C PRO A 216 -46.58 -3.48 24.68
N THR A 217 -47.83 -3.75 25.07
CA THR A 217 -48.64 -2.80 25.83
C THR A 217 -48.09 -2.65 27.25
N GLY A 218 -47.48 -1.50 27.55
CA GLY A 218 -46.90 -1.21 28.86
C GLY A 218 -47.94 -0.89 29.93
N ARG A 219 -47.61 -1.20 31.20
CA ARG A 219 -48.37 -0.77 32.38
C ARG A 219 -47.59 0.29 33.14
N ILE A 220 -48.25 1.39 33.52
CA ILE A 220 -47.62 2.47 34.29
C ILE A 220 -46.99 1.90 35.57
N GLY A 221 -45.77 2.34 35.87
CA GLY A 221 -45.00 1.91 37.03
C GLY A 221 -44.48 0.47 36.96
N THR A 222 -44.66 -0.23 35.83
CA THR A 222 -44.15 -1.58 35.62
C THR A 222 -43.09 -1.56 34.51
N GLN A 223 -41.98 -2.28 34.70
CA GLN A 223 -40.98 -2.42 33.64
C GLN A 223 -41.59 -3.14 32.43
N THR A 224 -41.45 -2.54 31.26
CA THR A 224 -41.80 -3.13 29.96
C THR A 224 -40.56 -3.16 29.07
N GLY A 225 -40.57 -3.94 27.99
CA GLY A 225 -39.41 -4.01 27.11
C GLY A 225 -39.73 -4.37 25.66
N VAL A 226 -39.12 -3.63 24.74
CA VAL A 226 -39.19 -3.93 23.31
C VAL A 226 -38.04 -4.87 22.95
N VAL A 227 -38.36 -6.04 22.41
CA VAL A 227 -37.35 -7.02 21.98
C VAL A 227 -36.95 -6.72 20.54
N VAL A 228 -35.63 -6.68 20.31
CA VAL A 228 -35.04 -6.55 18.98
C VAL A 228 -34.15 -7.73 18.66
N ASP A 229 -34.19 -8.18 17.41
CA ASP A 229 -33.37 -9.25 16.86
C ASP A 229 -32.37 -8.66 15.86
N ALA A 230 -31.07 -8.74 16.17
CA ALA A 230 -29.98 -8.28 15.32
C ALA A 230 -29.20 -9.45 14.69
N SER A 231 -29.69 -10.69 14.77
CA SER A 231 -28.99 -11.90 14.32
C SER A 231 -28.58 -11.88 12.84
N LYS A 232 -29.29 -11.09 12.02
CA LYS A 232 -29.03 -10.95 10.57
C LYS A 232 -28.33 -9.64 10.19
N ALA A 233 -28.06 -8.75 11.15
CA ALA A 233 -27.51 -7.41 10.90
C ALA A 233 -25.99 -7.36 10.78
N GLY A 234 -25.30 -8.45 11.12
CA GLY A 234 -23.84 -8.50 11.22
C GLY A 234 -23.35 -8.11 12.60
N VAL A 235 -22.04 -7.90 12.75
CA VAL A 235 -21.45 -7.51 14.03
C VAL A 235 -21.85 -6.09 14.38
N GLY A 236 -22.28 -5.87 15.61
CA GLY A 236 -22.63 -4.52 16.05
C GLY A 236 -23.28 -4.43 17.42
N THR A 237 -23.73 -3.22 17.73
CA THR A 237 -24.35 -2.86 19.00
C THR A 237 -25.70 -2.19 18.77
N VAL A 238 -26.68 -2.57 19.59
CA VAL A 238 -27.99 -1.91 19.67
C VAL A 238 -27.90 -0.78 20.71
N SER A 239 -28.44 0.37 20.37
CA SER A 239 -28.67 1.49 21.29
C SER A 239 -30.10 1.99 21.14
N ALA A 240 -30.67 2.53 22.21
CA ALA A 240 -32.05 3.01 22.20
C ALA A 240 -32.23 4.25 23.07
N GLU A 241 -33.19 5.07 22.69
CA GLU A 241 -33.69 6.21 23.45
C GLU A 241 -35.22 6.09 23.54
N VAL A 242 -35.81 6.36 24.70
CA VAL A 242 -37.26 6.31 24.89
C VAL A 242 -37.77 7.69 25.26
N PHE A 243 -38.82 8.15 24.59
CA PHE A 243 -39.45 9.44 24.81
C PHE A 243 -40.91 9.30 25.16
N CYS A 244 -41.40 10.16 26.06
CA CYS A 244 -42.82 10.38 26.31
C CYS A 244 -43.07 11.89 26.39
N ASP A 245 -44.01 12.43 25.61
CA ASP A 245 -44.22 13.88 25.46
C ASP A 245 -42.93 14.67 25.19
N LYS A 246 -42.06 14.16 24.30
CA LYS A 246 -40.75 14.77 23.97
C LYS A 246 -39.76 14.83 25.15
N LYS A 247 -40.08 14.23 26.29
CA LYS A 247 -39.13 14.06 27.40
C LYS A 247 -38.52 12.68 27.30
N GLN A 248 -37.19 12.64 27.26
CA GLN A 248 -36.46 11.39 27.33
C GLN A 248 -36.68 10.76 28.70
N ILE A 249 -36.99 9.47 28.73
CA ILE A 249 -37.08 8.68 29.95
C ILE A 249 -35.96 7.63 29.99
N PRO A 250 -35.53 7.18 31.18
CA PRO A 250 -34.50 6.16 31.29
C PRO A 250 -34.90 4.84 30.64
N CYS A 251 -33.99 4.29 29.85
CA CYS A 251 -34.08 2.93 29.31
C CYS A 251 -32.72 2.24 29.39
N SER A 252 -32.73 0.90 29.36
CA SER A 252 -31.52 0.09 29.29
C SER A 252 -31.64 -0.93 28.16
N VAL A 253 -30.57 -1.14 27.41
CA VAL A 253 -30.49 -2.23 26.43
C VAL A 253 -29.82 -3.42 27.10
N GLN A 254 -30.54 -4.52 27.26
CA GLN A 254 -30.05 -5.73 27.90
C GLN A 254 -29.91 -6.84 26.86
N PRO A 255 -28.73 -7.47 26.73
CA PRO A 255 -28.53 -8.54 25.77
C PRO A 255 -29.34 -9.79 26.16
N LEU A 256 -29.87 -10.47 25.16
CA LEU A 256 -30.51 -11.77 25.27
C LEU A 256 -29.70 -12.81 24.47
N LYS A 257 -30.19 -14.05 24.41
CA LYS A 257 -29.59 -15.11 23.56
C LYS A 257 -29.80 -14.78 22.07
N ASP A 258 -29.01 -15.43 21.22
CA ASP A 258 -29.18 -15.42 19.75
C ASP A 258 -29.15 -14.01 19.12
N ALA A 259 -28.28 -13.14 19.62
CA ALA A 259 -28.12 -11.75 19.17
C ALA A 259 -29.40 -10.88 19.31
N LYS A 260 -30.31 -11.28 20.20
CA LYS A 260 -31.45 -10.46 20.60
C LYS A 260 -31.07 -9.52 21.73
N SER A 261 -31.85 -8.45 21.91
CA SER A 261 -31.73 -7.53 23.03
C SER A 261 -33.10 -7.03 23.43
N VAL A 262 -33.31 -6.76 24.72
CA VAL A 262 -34.51 -6.11 25.23
C VAL A 262 -34.20 -4.67 25.63
N ILE A 263 -34.94 -3.74 25.06
CA ILE A 263 -34.92 -2.32 25.43
C ILE A 263 -35.92 -2.15 26.56
N ALA A 264 -35.44 -2.22 27.80
CA ALA A 264 -36.27 -2.13 28.99
C ALA A 264 -36.44 -0.68 29.45
N PHE A 265 -37.68 -0.29 29.77
CA PHE A 265 -38.03 1.02 30.33
C PHE A 265 -39.28 0.90 31.22
N MET A 266 -39.56 1.92 32.03
CA MET A 266 -40.69 1.93 32.96
C MET A 266 -41.62 3.13 32.67
N PRO A 267 -42.78 2.92 32.00
CA PRO A 267 -43.73 3.98 31.71
C PRO A 267 -44.20 4.71 32.97
N GLN A 268 -44.17 6.04 32.97
CA GLN A 268 -44.64 6.87 34.11
C GLN A 268 -45.96 7.59 33.82
N SER A 269 -46.47 7.53 32.59
CA SER A 269 -47.68 8.24 32.15
C SER A 269 -48.52 7.38 31.20
N PHE A 270 -49.84 7.64 31.18
CA PHE A 270 -50.80 7.02 30.27
C PHE A 270 -50.76 7.69 28.89
N LYS A 271 -49.61 7.62 28.22
CA LYS A 271 -49.36 8.25 26.92
C LYS A 271 -48.48 7.35 26.07
N ASP A 272 -48.45 7.63 24.77
CA ASP A 272 -47.57 6.93 23.84
C ASP A 272 -46.11 7.17 24.21
N HIS A 273 -45.33 6.09 24.14
CA HIS A 273 -43.89 6.12 24.34
C HIS A 273 -43.22 5.79 23.01
N GLU A 274 -42.36 6.67 22.55
CA GLU A 274 -41.61 6.51 21.30
C GLU A 274 -40.24 5.91 21.61
N VAL A 275 -39.89 4.82 20.95
CA VAL A 275 -38.61 4.13 21.13
C VAL A 275 -37.76 4.33 19.88
N GLY A 276 -36.76 5.20 19.95
CA GLY A 276 -35.78 5.39 18.88
C GLY A 276 -34.68 4.35 19.00
N ILE A 277 -34.54 3.48 17.99
CA ILE A 277 -33.59 2.35 18.01
C ILE A 277 -32.53 2.53 16.92
N LYS A 278 -31.26 2.32 17.30
CA LYS A 278 -30.12 2.39 16.38
C LYS A 278 -29.26 1.14 16.48
N PHE A 279 -28.72 0.71 15.36
CA PHE A 279 -27.71 -0.34 15.25
C PHE A 279 -26.42 0.25 14.67
N ASN A 280 -25.32 0.15 15.41
CA ASN A 280 -24.04 0.80 15.08
C ASN A 280 -24.21 2.31 14.74
N GLY A 281 -25.07 2.99 15.51
CA GLY A 281 -25.38 4.41 15.33
C GLY A 281 -26.34 4.75 14.19
N LEU A 282 -26.73 3.79 13.34
CA LEU A 282 -27.73 3.99 12.28
C LEU A 282 -29.13 3.60 12.76
N ALA A 283 -30.12 4.46 12.52
CA ALA A 283 -31.51 4.15 12.81
C ALA A 283 -31.95 2.90 12.05
N ILE A 284 -32.66 2.00 12.73
CA ILE A 284 -33.28 0.83 12.11
C ILE A 284 -34.62 1.23 11.47
N PRO A 285 -35.15 0.48 10.49
CA PRO A 285 -36.48 0.71 9.94
C PRO A 285 -37.58 0.41 10.97
N GLY A 286 -38.60 1.28 11.03
CA GLY A 286 -39.73 1.19 11.97
C GLY A 286 -39.93 2.51 12.70
#